data_AF-A0A238U7A1-F1
#
_entry.id   AF-A0A238U7A1-F1
#
_cell.length_a   1.000
_cell.length_b   1.000
_cell.length_c   1.000
_cell.angle_alpha   90.00
_cell.angle_beta   90.00
_cell.angle_gamma   90.00
#
_symmetry.space_group_name_H-M   'P 1'
#
loop_
_entity.id
_entity.type
_entity.pdbx_description
1 polymer ?
#
loop_
_entity_poly.entity_id
_entity_poly.type
_entity_poly.pdbx_seq_one_letter_code
_entity_poly.pdbx_strand_id
1 'polypeptide(L)'
;MKQLYIVIILLIVSCSTTKNFSEDKIHYRKTACLGKCPVFDLYVYDNGKVIFNGVNNTKIKGEATYHISAQQVKLLKGELSKLSSVVDSESKKGRDLPKTIVNFDNKTLAFKGNKNLIVFNNLLKQLDLLH
;
A
#
# COMPACT_ATOMS: atom_id res chain seq x y z
N MET A 1 4.19 55.69 -19.26
CA MET A 1 5.35 54.80 -19.43
C MET A 1 5.08 53.41 -18.82
N LYS A 2 3.84 52.90 -18.87
CA LYS A 2 3.30 51.81 -19.74
C LYS A 2 4.10 50.49 -19.86
N GLN A 3 5.40 50.47 -19.56
CA GLN A 3 6.24 49.26 -19.60
C GLN A 3 6.44 48.61 -18.22
N LEU A 4 6.05 49.30 -17.13
CA LEU A 4 6.25 48.78 -15.76
C LEU A 4 5.19 47.75 -15.32
N TYR A 5 4.03 47.70 -15.98
CA TYR A 5 2.94 46.78 -15.62
C TYR A 5 3.13 45.34 -16.13
N ILE A 6 3.98 45.13 -17.14
CA ILE A 6 4.19 43.81 -17.76
C ILE A 6 5.00 42.87 -16.86
N VAL A 7 5.82 43.40 -15.94
CA VAL A 7 6.68 42.60 -15.04
C VAL A 7 5.89 42.01 -13.86
N ILE A 8 4.78 42.62 -13.47
CA ILE A 8 3.98 42.21 -12.29
C ILE A 8 3.07 41.00 -12.59
N ILE A 9 2.76 40.73 -13.86
CA ILE A 9 1.85 39.65 -14.26
C ILE A 9 2.55 38.27 -14.32
N LEU A 10 3.90 38.23 -14.32
CA LEU A 10 4.68 36.99 -14.43
C LEU A 10 4.93 36.25 -13.10
N LEU A 11 4.49 36.80 -11.95
CA LEU A 11 4.79 36.23 -10.63
C LEU A 11 3.64 35.41 -10.00
N ILE A 12 2.50 35.25 -10.67
CA ILE A 12 1.32 34.57 -10.08
C ILE A 12 1.16 33.09 -10.45
N VAL A 13 2.09 32.48 -11.19
CA VAL A 13 2.02 31.04 -11.50
C VAL A 13 2.83 30.21 -10.50
N SER A 14 2.50 30.34 -9.21
CA SER A 14 2.90 29.34 -8.21
C SER A 14 1.90 28.19 -8.27
N CYS A 15 2.20 27.20 -9.12
CA CYS A 15 1.49 25.93 -9.13
C CYS A 15 1.99 25.06 -7.98
N SER A 16 1.49 25.28 -6.76
CA SER A 16 1.68 24.32 -5.66
C SER A 16 0.77 23.12 -5.89
N THR A 17 1.29 22.12 -6.60
CA THR A 17 0.66 20.79 -6.69
C THR A 17 0.79 20.10 -5.34
N THR A 18 -0.11 20.41 -4.40
CA THR A 18 -0.27 19.63 -3.17
C THR A 18 -1.12 18.41 -3.50
N LYS A 19 -0.50 17.34 -4.01
CA LYS A 19 -1.09 16.01 -3.97
C LYS A 19 -1.04 15.51 -2.53
N ASN A 20 -1.93 16.03 -1.69
CA ASN A 20 -2.22 15.41 -0.40
C ASN A 20 -2.97 14.11 -0.67
N PHE A 21 -2.23 13.06 -1.05
CA PHE A 21 -2.73 11.69 -1.11
C PHE A 21 -2.81 11.13 0.31
N SER A 22 -3.66 11.76 1.11
CA SER A 22 -4.31 11.15 2.26
C SER A 22 -5.65 10.57 1.79
N GLU A 23 -5.65 9.84 0.68
CA GLU A 23 -6.73 8.91 0.41
C GLU A 23 -6.53 7.75 1.40
N ASP A 24 -7.62 7.29 2.02
CA ASP A 24 -7.66 6.13 2.92
C ASP A 24 -7.12 4.90 2.18
N LYS A 25 -5.80 4.77 2.18
CA LYS A 25 -5.07 3.76 1.44
C LYS A 25 -4.83 2.58 2.35
N ILE A 26 -5.19 1.40 1.88
CA ILE A 26 -4.72 0.17 2.49
C ILE A 26 -3.27 0.01 2.04
N HIS A 27 -2.35 -0.03 3.01
CA HIS A 27 -0.94 -0.32 2.74
C HIS A 27 -0.58 -1.69 3.31
N TYR A 28 -0.22 -2.62 2.44
CA TYR A 28 0.13 -4.00 2.76
C TYR A 28 1.59 -4.26 2.43
N ARG A 29 2.40 -4.48 3.46
CA ARG A 29 3.86 -4.66 3.36
C ARG A 29 4.28 -6.02 3.87
N LYS A 30 5.14 -6.71 3.10
CA LYS A 30 5.93 -7.85 3.59
C LYS A 30 7.41 -7.48 3.65
N THR A 31 8.00 -7.66 4.82
CA THR A 31 9.42 -7.40 5.09
C THR A 31 10.29 -8.62 4.76
N ALA A 32 11.60 -8.37 4.62
CA ALA A 32 12.59 -9.40 4.37
C ALA A 32 12.69 -10.43 5.51
N CYS A 33 13.15 -11.62 5.15
CA CYS A 33 13.50 -12.72 6.03
C CYS A 33 14.82 -13.34 5.55
N LEU A 34 15.43 -14.26 6.30
CA LEU A 34 16.69 -14.93 5.89
C LEU A 34 16.51 -15.94 4.74
N GLY A 35 15.28 -16.24 4.33
CA GLY A 35 14.94 -17.17 3.25
C GLY A 35 14.38 -16.48 2.00
N LYS A 36 13.68 -17.26 1.17
CA LYS A 36 13.06 -16.79 -0.09
C LYS A 36 11.71 -16.09 0.13
N CYS A 37 11.52 -15.35 1.23
CA CYS A 37 10.26 -14.66 1.46
C CYS A 37 10.06 -13.53 0.44
N PRO A 38 8.84 -13.36 -0.11
CA PRO A 38 8.53 -12.23 -0.96
C PRO A 38 8.59 -10.93 -0.14
N VAL A 39 9.28 -9.93 -0.68
CA VAL A 39 9.44 -8.60 -0.10
C VAL A 39 8.81 -7.60 -1.06
N PHE A 40 7.80 -6.89 -0.59
CA PHE A 40 7.06 -5.93 -1.39
C PHE A 40 6.26 -4.96 -0.53
N ASP A 41 5.84 -3.88 -1.16
CA ASP A 41 4.79 -2.97 -0.70
C ASP A 41 3.62 -3.00 -1.71
N LEU A 42 2.40 -3.05 -1.20
CA LEU A 42 1.18 -2.99 -2.00
C LEU A 42 0.27 -1.91 -1.43
N TYR A 43 -0.15 -0.98 -2.28
CA TYR A 43 -1.04 0.12 -1.95
C TYR A 43 -2.36 -0.10 -2.69
N VAL A 44 -3.48 -0.07 -1.97
CA VAL A 44 -4.82 -0.09 -2.57
C VAL A 44 -5.51 1.23 -2.23
N TYR A 45 -5.97 1.91 -3.27
CA TYR A 45 -6.69 3.18 -3.17
C TYR A 45 -8.20 2.97 -3.34
N ASP A 46 -8.97 3.94 -2.86
CA ASP A 46 -10.44 3.86 -2.84
C ASP A 46 -11.07 3.84 -4.22
N ASN A 47 -10.40 4.47 -5.18
CA ASN A 47 -10.77 4.43 -6.58
C ASN A 47 -10.45 3.09 -7.27
N GLY A 48 -9.94 2.08 -6.55
CA GLY A 48 -9.58 0.79 -7.11
C GLY A 48 -8.18 0.73 -7.73
N LYS A 49 -7.42 1.83 -7.75
CA LYS A 49 -6.01 1.79 -8.15
C LYS A 49 -5.21 0.93 -7.16
N VAL A 50 -4.35 0.07 -7.69
CA VAL A 50 -3.40 -0.74 -6.90
C VAL A 50 -1.99 -0.46 -7.39
N ILE A 51 -1.08 -0.13 -6.48
CA ILE A 51 0.35 0.00 -6.79
C ILE A 51 1.08 -1.11 -6.06
N PHE A 52 1.77 -1.97 -6.80
CA PHE A 52 2.63 -3.01 -6.27
C PHE A 52 4.09 -2.64 -6.50
N ASN A 53 4.91 -2.66 -5.47
CA ASN A 53 6.35 -2.47 -5.56
C ASN A 53 7.07 -3.73 -5.08
N GLY A 54 7.52 -4.55 -6.02
CA GLY A 54 8.23 -5.79 -5.74
C GLY A 54 9.73 -5.58 -5.54
N VAL A 55 10.27 -6.04 -4.41
CA VAL A 55 11.69 -5.89 -4.06
C VAL A 55 12.43 -7.21 -4.24
N ASN A 56 12.09 -8.23 -3.46
CA ASN A 56 12.80 -9.52 -3.47
C ASN A 56 11.84 -10.72 -3.51
N ASN A 57 12.24 -11.81 -4.19
CA ASN A 57 11.43 -13.05 -4.34
C ASN A 57 9.97 -12.82 -4.78
N THR A 58 9.74 -11.82 -5.64
CA THR A 58 8.46 -11.46 -6.26
C THR A 58 8.56 -11.71 -7.76
N LYS A 59 7.43 -12.02 -8.41
CA LYS A 59 7.38 -12.23 -9.87
C LYS A 59 7.66 -10.94 -10.62
N ILE A 60 7.08 -9.84 -10.13
CA ILE A 60 7.32 -8.48 -10.65
C ILE A 60 8.37 -7.79 -9.77
N LYS A 61 9.32 -7.10 -10.42
CA LYS A 61 10.35 -6.27 -9.78
C LYS A 61 10.07 -4.80 -10.07
N GLY A 62 10.21 -3.96 -9.05
CA GLY A 62 9.87 -2.54 -9.13
C GLY A 62 8.36 -2.30 -9.09
N GLU A 63 7.96 -1.11 -9.53
CA GLU A 63 6.58 -0.64 -9.47
C GLU A 63 5.73 -1.17 -10.64
N ALA A 64 4.56 -1.70 -10.34
CA ALA A 64 3.51 -2.03 -11.29
C ALA A 64 2.15 -1.52 -10.79
N THR A 65 1.39 -0.92 -11.71
CA THR A 65 0.06 -0.38 -11.41
C THR A 65 -1.02 -1.29 -11.99
N TYR A 66 -2.04 -1.56 -11.19
CA TYR A 66 -3.22 -2.34 -11.54
C TYR A 66 -4.49 -1.61 -11.14
N HIS A 67 -5.62 -2.17 -11.54
CA HIS A 67 -6.93 -1.68 -11.15
C HIS A 67 -7.81 -2.85 -10.70
N ILE A 68 -8.55 -2.64 -9.61
CA ILE A 68 -9.53 -3.59 -9.07
C ILE A 68 -10.89 -2.91 -8.96
N SER A 69 -11.96 -3.71 -8.90
CA SER A 69 -13.29 -3.13 -8.80
C SER A 69 -13.54 -2.50 -7.42
N ALA A 70 -14.42 -1.49 -7.37
CA ALA A 70 -14.84 -0.89 -6.10
C ALA A 70 -15.43 -1.90 -5.11
N GLN A 71 -16.06 -2.98 -5.62
CA GLN A 71 -16.54 -4.09 -4.80
C GLN A 71 -15.39 -4.82 -4.10
N GLN A 72 -14.27 -5.05 -4.80
CA GLN A 72 -13.09 -5.69 -4.23
C GLN A 72 -12.42 -4.82 -3.17
N VAL A 73 -12.35 -3.50 -3.40
CA VAL A 73 -11.90 -2.53 -2.39
C VAL A 73 -12.78 -2.61 -1.14
N LYS A 74 -14.12 -2.62 -1.31
CA LYS A 74 -15.07 -2.71 -0.20
C LYS A 74 -14.91 -4.02 0.59
N LEU A 75 -14.69 -5.15 -0.08
CA LEU A 75 -14.42 -6.43 0.56
C LEU A 75 -13.11 -6.41 1.37
N LEU A 76 -12.04 -5.85 0.81
CA LEU A 76 -10.76 -5.69 1.51
C LEU A 76 -10.92 -4.86 2.79
N LYS A 77 -11.57 -3.70 2.70
CA LYS A 77 -11.86 -2.84 3.86
C LYS A 77 -12.71 -3.57 4.90
N GLY A 78 -13.74 -4.30 4.46
CA GLY A 78 -14.64 -5.06 5.34
C GLY A 78 -13.96 -6.20 6.10
N GLU A 79 -13.00 -6.89 5.48
CA GLU A 79 -12.21 -7.92 6.18
C GLU A 79 -11.20 -7.29 7.15
N LEU A 80 -10.57 -6.17 6.75
CA LEU A 80 -9.63 -5.45 7.60
C LEU A 80 -10.29 -4.83 8.83
N SER A 81 -11.49 -4.30 8.70
CA SER A 81 -12.22 -3.74 9.84
C SER A 81 -12.52 -4.81 10.89
N LYS A 82 -12.93 -6.02 10.48
CA LYS A 82 -13.12 -7.19 11.37
C LYS A 82 -11.84 -7.58 12.09
N LEU A 83 -10.72 -7.62 11.37
CA LEU A 83 -9.40 -7.95 11.93
C LEU A 83 -8.94 -6.86 12.91
N SER A 84 -9.18 -5.58 12.61
CA SER A 84 -8.75 -4.46 13.43
C SER A 84 -9.38 -4.43 14.83
N SER A 85 -10.53 -5.09 15.00
CA SER A 85 -11.20 -5.26 16.29
C SER A 85 -10.59 -6.37 17.15
N VAL A 86 -9.66 -7.16 16.60
CA VAL A 86 -9.14 -8.41 17.21
C VAL A 86 -7.62 -8.35 17.47
N VAL A 87 -6.90 -7.33 16.99
CA VAL A 87 -5.42 -7.34 17.06
C VAL A 87 -4.92 -6.86 18.42
N ASP A 88 -4.75 -7.83 19.32
CA ASP A 88 -3.67 -7.83 20.30
C ASP A 88 -2.36 -8.22 19.59
N SER A 89 -1.30 -7.49 19.86
CA SER A 89 0.00 -7.62 19.18
C SER A 89 0.73 -8.88 19.63
N GLU A 90 0.30 -10.07 19.21
CA GLU A 90 1.05 -11.29 19.45
C GLU A 90 2.25 -11.39 18.49
N SER A 91 3.30 -10.64 18.81
CA SER A 91 4.60 -10.81 18.19
C SER A 91 5.30 -12.03 18.80
N LYS A 92 5.23 -13.19 18.14
CA LYS A 92 6.14 -14.30 18.48
C LYS A 92 7.59 -13.80 18.38
N LYS A 93 8.43 -14.02 19.40
CA LYS A 93 9.86 -13.65 19.34
C LYS A 93 10.58 -14.55 18.32
N GLY A 94 11.52 -14.00 17.55
CA GLY A 94 12.28 -14.74 16.51
C GLY A 94 12.78 -13.82 15.40
N ARG A 95 14.09 -13.70 15.18
CA ARG A 95 14.66 -12.66 14.30
C ARG A 95 14.42 -12.91 12.81
N ASP A 96 14.19 -14.16 12.42
CA ASP A 96 14.33 -14.59 11.02
C ASP A 96 13.00 -14.74 10.27
N LEU A 97 11.89 -14.35 10.90
CA LEU A 97 10.55 -14.48 10.32
C LEU A 97 10.15 -13.18 9.61
N PRO A 98 9.50 -13.27 8.42
CA PRO A 98 8.97 -12.09 7.76
C PRO A 98 7.89 -11.46 8.63
N LYS A 99 7.86 -10.13 8.65
CA LYS A 99 6.79 -9.34 9.25
C LYS A 99 5.84 -8.87 8.15
N THR A 100 4.56 -9.16 8.33
CA THR A 100 3.45 -8.65 7.54
C THR A 100 2.89 -7.43 8.25
N ILE A 101 2.79 -6.30 7.57
CA ILE A 101 2.32 -5.04 8.15
C ILE A 101 1.20 -4.51 7.27
N VAL A 102 0.06 -4.19 7.88
CA VAL A 102 -1.09 -3.61 7.20
C VAL A 102 -1.46 -2.30 7.88
N ASN A 103 -1.42 -1.20 7.15
CA ASN A 103 -1.94 0.08 7.63
C ASN A 103 -3.29 0.34 6.97
N PHE A 104 -4.30 0.62 7.79
CA PHE A 104 -5.68 0.87 7.36
C PHE A 104 -6.42 1.68 8.43
N ASP A 105 -7.17 2.71 8.05
CA ASP A 105 -7.94 3.60 8.95
C ASP A 105 -7.14 4.09 10.18
N ASN A 106 -5.93 4.61 9.95
CA ASN A 106 -4.98 5.03 10.98
C ASN A 106 -4.55 3.93 11.99
N LYS A 107 -4.95 2.67 11.76
CA LYS A 107 -4.52 1.51 12.53
C LYS A 107 -3.40 0.79 11.81
N THR A 108 -2.47 0.23 12.57
CA THR A 108 -1.40 -0.62 12.07
C THR A 108 -1.56 -2.03 12.62
N LEU A 109 -1.81 -2.99 11.75
CA LEU A 109 -1.86 -4.41 12.08
C LEU A 109 -0.54 -5.06 11.69
N ALA A 110 0.19 -5.59 12.66
CA ALA A 110 1.48 -6.21 12.43
C ALA A 110 1.45 -7.68 12.86
N PHE A 111 1.68 -8.57 11.91
CA PHE A 111 1.78 -10.00 12.13
C PHE A 111 3.20 -10.46 11.83
N LYS A 112 3.64 -11.50 12.53
CA LYS A 112 4.95 -12.09 12.30
C LYS A 112 4.83 -13.53 11.86
N GLY A 113 5.70 -13.95 10.95
CA GLY A 113 5.61 -15.25 10.28
C GLY A 113 4.81 -15.17 8.99
N ASN A 114 4.60 -16.31 8.35
CA ASN A 114 3.90 -16.39 7.06
C ASN A 114 2.37 -16.39 7.21
N LYS A 115 1.84 -15.64 8.19
CA LYS A 115 0.40 -15.49 8.36
C LYS A 115 -0.08 -14.60 7.22
N ASN A 116 -0.63 -15.24 6.21
CA ASN A 116 -1.18 -14.56 5.06
C ASN A 116 -2.65 -14.27 5.31
N LEU A 117 -3.05 -13.02 5.11
CA LEU A 117 -4.44 -12.64 5.13
C LEU A 117 -5.07 -13.17 3.84
N ILE A 118 -6.05 -14.07 3.96
CA ILE A 118 -6.69 -14.78 2.83
C ILE A 118 -7.13 -13.79 1.74
N VAL A 119 -7.70 -12.66 2.15
CA VAL A 119 -8.16 -11.61 1.24
C VAL A 119 -7.04 -11.03 0.36
N PHE A 120 -5.85 -10.78 0.92
CA PHE A 120 -4.71 -10.27 0.15
C PHE A 120 -4.06 -11.36 -0.70
N ASN A 121 -4.07 -12.62 -0.27
CA ASN A 121 -3.58 -13.72 -1.11
C ASN A 121 -4.40 -13.86 -2.38
N ASN A 122 -5.73 -13.76 -2.27
CA ASN A 122 -6.61 -13.83 -3.43
C ASN A 122 -6.32 -12.67 -4.39
N LEU A 123 -6.12 -11.46 -3.86
CA LEU A 123 -5.72 -10.30 -4.65
C LEU A 123 -4.37 -10.52 -5.36
N LEU A 124 -3.34 -10.95 -4.63
CA LEU A 124 -2.00 -11.19 -5.18
C LEU A 124 -1.99 -12.28 -6.26
N LYS A 125 -2.80 -13.33 -6.09
CA LYS A 125 -2.98 -14.40 -7.09
C LYS A 125 -3.72 -13.90 -8.32
N GLN A 126 -4.82 -13.15 -8.13
CA GLN A 126 -5.58 -12.56 -9.23
C GLN A 126 -4.71 -11.64 -10.09
N LEU A 127 -3.81 -10.87 -9.46
CA LEU A 127 -2.90 -9.95 -10.12
C LEU A 127 -1.58 -10.62 -10.57
N ASP A 128 -1.41 -11.91 -10.31
CA ASP A 128 -0.24 -12.70 -10.70
C ASP A 128 1.10 -12.07 -10.26
N LEU A 129 1.16 -11.62 -9.00
CA LEU A 129 2.27 -10.81 -8.46
C LEU A 129 3.38 -11.64 -7.80
N LEU A 130 3.09 -12.89 -7.43
CA LEU A 130 3.99 -13.80 -6.71
C LEU A 130 4.10 -15.14 -7.45
N HIS A 131 5.21 -15.85 -7.23
CA HIS A 131 5.44 -17.22 -7.73
C HIS A 131 4.58 -18.26 -7.01
#